data_AF-A0A7V7G2X6-F1
#
_entry.id   AF-A0A7V7G2X6-F1
#
_cell.length_a   1.000
_cell.length_b   1.000
_cell.length_c   1.000
_cell.angle_alpha   90.00
_cell.angle_beta   90.00
_cell.angle_gamma   90.00
#
_symmetry.space_group_name_H-M   'P 1'
#
loop_
_entity.id
_entity.type
_entity.pdbx_description
1 polymer ?
#
loop_
_entity_poly.entity_id
_entity_poly.type
_entity_poly.pdbx_seq_one_letter_code
_entity_poly.pdbx_strand_id
1 'polypeptide(L)' 'MSEEKQQQIIHALQQVIDDTRHTIDRFEATGMDEQMPVDYDRLFGILDDANRQQRQHTLLMLGSA' A
#
# COMPACT_ATOMS: atom_id res chain seq x y z
N MET A 1 -8.86 -12.76 15.95
CA MET A 1 -7.66 -12.51 15.12
C MET A 1 -6.48 -13.07 15.88
N SER A 2 -5.64 -13.90 15.25
CA SER A 2 -4.42 -14.42 15.87
C SER A 2 -3.31 -13.36 15.82
N GLU A 3 -2.45 -13.31 16.84
CA GLU A 3 -1.27 -12.43 16.88
C GLU A 3 -0.39 -12.60 15.65
N GLU A 4 -0.21 -13.83 15.15
CA GLU A 4 0.55 -14.11 13.93
C GLU A 4 -0.03 -13.38 12.72
N LYS A 5 -1.36 -13.34 12.59
CA LYS A 5 -2.04 -12.67 11.49
C LYS A 5 -1.90 -11.15 11.60
N GLN A 6 -1.90 -10.61 12.82
CA GLN A 6 -1.63 -9.19 13.05
C GLN A 6 -0.18 -8.83 12.70
N GLN A 7 0.79 -9.66 13.10
CA GLN A 7 2.20 -9.45 12.75
C GLN A 7 2.42 -9.51 11.24
N GLN A 8 1.81 -10.46 10.55
CA GLN A 8 1.86 -10.53 9.08
C GLN A 8 1.29 -9.27 8.42
N ILE A 9 0.16 -8.75 8.91
CA ILE A 9 -0.43 -7.51 8.41
C ILE A 9 0.50 -6.32 8.66
N ILE A 10 1.09 -6.22 9.86
CA ILE A 10 2.03 -5.14 10.19
C ILE A 10 3.26 -5.19 9.27
N HIS A 11 3.81 -6.37 9.02
CA HIS A 11 4.93 -6.55 8.09
C HIS A 11 4.56 -6.15 6.66
N ALA A 12 3.38 -6.54 6.18
CA ALA A 12 2.92 -6.18 4.84
C ALA A 12 2.71 -4.66 4.71
N LEU A 13 2.16 -4.01 5.73
CA LEU A 13 1.99 -2.56 5.75
C LEU A 13 3.34 -1.82 5.76
N GLN A 14 4.30 -2.32 6.54
CA GLN A 14 5.64 -1.73 6.57
C GLN A 14 6.32 -1.85 5.21
N GLN A 15 6.17 -2.99 4.54
CA GLN A 15 6.72 -3.18 3.19
C GLN A 15 6.12 -2.19 2.18
N VAL A 16 4.80 -1.98 2.19
CA VAL A 16 4.15 -0.98 1.31
C VAL A 16 4.65 0.44 1.60
N ILE A 17 4.86 0.78 2.87
CA ILE A 17 5.41 2.09 3.27
C ILE A 17 6.83 2.27 2.71
N ASP A 18 7.67 1.24 2.84
CA ASP A 18 9.07 1.30 2.39
C ASP A 18 9.15 1.39 0.86
N ASP A 19 8.34 0.62 0.13
CA ASP A 19 8.25 0.67 -1.33
C ASP A 19 7.77 2.06 -1.82
N THR A 20 6.81 2.66 -1.11
CA THR A 20 6.29 3.99 -1.45
C THR A 20 7.36 5.06 -1.24
N ARG A 21 8.09 5.01 -0.12
CA ARG A 21 9.20 5.94 0.16
C ARG A 21 10.28 5.82 -0.91
N HIS A 22 10.69 4.60 -1.25
CA HIS A 22 11.67 4.38 -2.31
C HIS A 22 11.23 4.97 -3.66
N THR A 23 9.94 4.85 -3.97
CA THR A 23 9.40 5.40 -5.22
C THR A 23 9.42 6.93 -5.22
N ILE A 24 9.09 7.57 -4.09
CA ILE A 24 9.18 9.02 -3.93
C ILE A 24 10.64 9.49 -4.02
N ASP A 25 11.56 8.83 -3.32
CA ASP A 25 12.99 9.17 -3.34
C ASP A 25 13.56 9.08 -4.76
N ARG A 26 13.18 8.04 -5.52
CA ARG A 26 13.55 7.90 -6.94
C ARG A 26 12.99 9.05 -7.77
N PHE A 27 11.71 9.38 -7.59
CA PHE A 27 11.03 10.46 -8.30
C PHE A 27 11.70 11.82 -8.04
N GLU A 28 12.03 12.11 -6.78
CA GLU A 28 12.75 13.33 -6.39
C GLU A 28 14.16 13.38 -6.98
N ALA A 29 14.86 12.24 -7.03
CA ALA A 29 16.22 12.15 -7.54
C ALA A 29 16.32 12.27 -9.07
N THR A 30 15.36 11.72 -9.82
CA THR A 30 15.42 11.68 -11.30
C THR A 30 14.59 12.77 -11.98
N GLY A 31 13.72 13.46 -11.24
CA GLY A 31 12.67 14.30 -11.82
C GLY A 31 11.64 13.49 -12.61
N MET A 32 10.65 14.16 -13.21
CA MET A 32 9.72 13.54 -14.17
C MET A 32 10.48 13.16 -15.45
N ASP A 33 11.17 12.02 -15.42
CA ASP A 33 11.50 11.29 -16.62
C ASP A 33 10.17 10.96 -17.33
N GLU A 34 10.07 11.25 -18.63
CA GLU A 34 8.82 11.30 -19.43
C GLU A 34 8.09 9.93 -19.55
N GLN A 35 8.49 8.92 -18.77
CA GLN A 35 8.00 7.55 -18.80
C GLN A 35 7.08 7.15 -17.63
N MET A 36 6.65 8.06 -16.76
CA MET A 36 5.98 7.67 -15.51
C MET A 36 4.44 7.51 -15.46
N PRO A 37 3.66 7.38 -16.55
CA PRO A 37 2.28 6.88 -16.43
C PRO A 37 2.22 5.49 -15.78
N VAL A 38 3.15 4.59 -16.12
CA VAL A 38 3.16 3.20 -15.64
C VAL A 38 3.43 3.11 -14.15
N ASP A 39 4.34 3.93 -13.64
CA ASP A 39 4.67 3.96 -12.20
C ASP A 39 3.53 4.57 -11.39
N TYR A 40 2.84 5.58 -11.93
CA TYR A 40 1.62 6.13 -11.33
C TYR A 40 0.47 5.12 -11.32
N ASP A 41 0.23 4.42 -12.42
CA ASP A 41 -0.79 3.38 -12.48
C ASP A 41 -0.51 2.25 -11.49
N ARG A 42 0.77 1.90 -11.31
CA ARG A 42 1.20 0.91 -10.32
C ARG A 42 0.96 1.38 -8.89
N LEU A 43 1.36 2.62 -8.56
CA LEU A 43 1.10 3.21 -7.24
C LEU A 43 -0.40 3.33 -6.97
N PHE A 44 -1.18 3.73 -7.97
CA PHE A 44 -2.63 3.84 -7.87
C PHE A 44 -3.28 2.48 -7.58
N GLY A 45 -2.86 1.42 -8.28
CA GLY A 45 -3.31 0.06 -8.02
C GLY A 45 -2.99 -0.42 -6.60
N ILE A 46 -1.76 -0.18 -6.12
CA ILE A 46 -1.35 -0.52 -4.75
C ILE A 46 -2.23 0.21 -3.72
N LEU A 47 -2.50 1.50 -3.96
CA LEU A 47 -3.31 2.32 -3.04
C LEU A 47 -4.78 1.87 -3.01
N ASP A 48 -5.38 1.57 -4.17
CA ASP A 48 -6.76 1.07 -4.25
C ASP A 48 -6.91 -0.27 -3.51
N ASP A 49 -5.96 -1.18 -3.70
CA ASP A 49 -5.93 -2.47 -3.01
C ASP A 49 -5.81 -2.30 -1.50
N ALA A 50 -4.90 -1.44 -1.03
CA ALA A 50 -4.74 -1.16 0.39
C ALA A 50 -6.02 -0.58 1.00
N ASN A 51 -6.69 0.34 0.29
CA ASN A 51 -7.94 0.95 0.76
C ASN A 51 -9.09 -0.08 0.84
N ARG A 52 -9.22 -0.93 -0.18
CA ARG A 52 -10.21 -2.02 -0.20
C ARG A 52 -9.97 -3.00 0.95
N GLN A 53 -8.73 -3.41 1.17
CA GLN A 53 -8.37 -4.32 2.26
C GLN A 53 -8.65 -3.68 3.63
N GLN A 54 -8.29 -2.41 3.82
CA GLN A 54 -8.59 -1.68 5.04
C GLN A 54 -10.09 -1.61 5.31
N ARG A 55 -10.90 -1.26 4.29
CA ARG A 55 -12.36 -1.19 4.41
C ARG A 55 -12.95 -2.55 4.79
N GLN A 56 -12.51 -3.62 4.12
CA GLN A 56 -12.97 -4.97 4.43
C GLN A 56 -12.60 -5.38 5.86
N HIS A 57 -11.38 -5.05 6.29
CA HIS A 57 -10.92 -5.31 7.65
C HIS A 57 -11.74 -4.54 8.69
N THR A 58 -12.06 -3.26 8.43
CA THR A 58 -12.95 -2.47 9.29
C THR A 58 -14.36 -3.06 9.38
N LEU A 59 -14.93 -3.53 8.26
CA LEU A 59 -16.25 -4.19 8.28
C LEU A 59 -16.25 -5.48 9.11
N LEU A 60 -15.18 -6.28 9.00
CA LEU A 60 -15.00 -7.48 9.82
C LEU A 60 -14.86 -7.14 11.31
N MET A 61 -14.15 -6.06 11.66
CA MET A 61 -14.04 -5.60 13.06
C MET A 61 -15.37 -5.13 13.64
N LEU A 62 -16.22 -4.51 12.82
CA LEU A 62 -17.53 -4.00 13.24
C LEU A 62 -18.59 -5.10 13.34
N GLY A 63 -18.28 -6.34 12.97
CA GLY A 63 -19.25 -7.45 12.94
C GLY A 63 -20.31 -7.30 11.84
N SER A 64 -20.07 -6.41 10.88
CA SER A 64 -20.98 -6.04 9.80
C SER A 64 -20.68 -6.84 8.52
N ALA A 65 -20.72 -8.17 8.61
CA ALA A 65 -20.53 -9.08 7.47
C ALA A 65 -21.86 -9.63 6.95
#